data_AF-A0A9X0BXU9-F1
#
_entry.id   AF-A0A9X0BXU9-F1
#
_cell.length_a   1.000
_cell.length_b   1.000
_cell.length_c   1.000
_cell.angle_alpha   90.00
_cell.angle_beta   90.00
_cell.angle_gamma   90.00
#
_symmetry.space_group_name_H-M   'P 1'
#
loop_
_entity.id
_entity.type
_entity.pdbx_description
1 polymer ?
#
loop_
_entity_poly.entity_id
_entity_poly.type
_entity_poly.pdbx_seq_one_letter_code
_entity_poly.pdbx_strand_id
1 'polypeptide(L)'
;MTHYLRSRHDGILIGVGTAVADDPGLNCRIAGVGGYGGEGLNGQPRPVVIDPSLKWNFSADSKLFQMCREGRGRAPWIVTTAKEAPAEKDALIKAYGGQFITMDIPSSDSGSHCMDWCQLLRILRMNGLRSVMIEGGAQIINSLLQPPYMALIDRVILTIAPTWLGQGGVVVSPARRLDDDGKPMSAARLKNVQWHPFGEDVVLCGEVTI
;
A
#
# COMPACT_ATOMS: atom_id res chain seq x y z
N MET A 1 -7.94 -14.23 5.31
CA MET A 1 -8.41 -13.32 4.24
C MET A 1 -7.28 -12.52 3.58
N THR A 2 -6.47 -11.76 4.32
CA THR A 2 -5.46 -10.84 3.74
C THR A 2 -4.53 -11.48 2.71
N HIS A 3 -3.99 -12.68 2.98
CA HIS A 3 -3.16 -13.36 1.99
C HIS A 3 -3.89 -13.71 0.69
N TYR A 4 -5.20 -13.96 0.74
CA TYR A 4 -5.99 -14.20 -0.47
C TYR A 4 -6.05 -12.92 -1.30
N LEU A 5 -6.33 -11.78 -0.68
CA LEU A 5 -6.29 -10.49 -1.37
C LEU A 5 -4.91 -10.22 -1.97
N ARG A 6 -3.82 -10.44 -1.22
CA ARG A 6 -2.45 -10.36 -1.75
C ARG A 6 -2.23 -11.23 -2.98
N SER A 7 -2.80 -12.44 -3.01
CA SER A 7 -2.69 -13.33 -4.18
C SER A 7 -3.45 -12.85 -5.43
N ARG A 8 -4.42 -11.94 -5.25
CA ARG A 8 -5.29 -11.45 -6.33
C ARG A 8 -4.92 -10.08 -6.87
N HIS A 9 -3.82 -9.50 -6.39
CA HIS A 9 -3.32 -8.21 -6.87
C HIS A 9 -1.91 -8.35 -7.41
N ASP A 10 -1.63 -7.60 -8.49
CA ASP A 10 -0.29 -7.57 -9.09
C ASP A 10 0.72 -6.88 -8.14
N GLY A 11 0.26 -5.90 -7.35
CA GLY A 11 1.06 -5.17 -6.38
C GLY A 11 0.42 -5.04 -4.99
N ILE A 12 1.26 -4.82 -3.99
CA ILE A 12 0.89 -4.44 -2.62
C ILE A 12 1.63 -3.17 -2.24
N LEU A 13 0.93 -2.13 -1.82
CA LEU A 13 1.48 -0.81 -1.55
C LEU A 13 1.37 -0.43 -0.08
N ILE A 14 2.47 0.09 0.46
CA ILE A 14 2.54 0.68 1.80
C ILE A 14 3.35 1.99 1.81
N GLY A 15 3.18 2.79 2.85
CA GLY A 15 4.08 3.92 3.13
C GLY A 15 5.35 3.48 3.86
N VAL A 16 6.43 4.26 3.72
CA VAL A 16 7.69 4.01 4.42
C VAL A 16 7.56 3.89 5.94
N GLY A 17 6.63 4.63 6.56
CA GLY A 17 6.38 4.52 8.00
C GLY A 17 6.04 3.11 8.45
N THR A 18 5.21 2.39 7.68
CA THR A 18 4.88 0.98 7.92
C THR A 18 6.08 0.07 7.65
N ALA A 19 6.84 0.34 6.59
CA ALA A 19 8.02 -0.47 6.26
C ALA A 19 9.08 -0.41 7.37
N VAL A 20 9.31 0.79 7.94
CA VAL A 20 10.27 1.02 9.02
C VAL A 20 9.77 0.44 10.34
N ALA A 21 8.48 0.59 10.66
CA ALA A 21 7.93 0.12 11.94
C ALA A 21 7.85 -1.42 12.02
N ASP A 22 7.45 -2.08 10.94
CA ASP A 22 7.04 -3.49 11.02
C ASP A 22 8.05 -4.48 10.39
N ASP A 23 8.97 -3.99 9.56
CA ASP A 23 9.82 -4.79 8.66
C ASP A 23 9.02 -5.94 8.01
N PRO A 24 8.02 -5.64 7.16
CA PRO A 24 7.09 -6.64 6.66
C PRO A 24 7.69 -7.44 5.50
N GLY A 25 7.27 -8.71 5.38
CA GLY A 25 7.64 -9.56 4.23
C GLY A 25 6.85 -9.28 2.94
N LEU A 26 5.68 -8.63 3.05
CA LEU A 26 4.80 -8.22 1.94
C LEU A 26 4.47 -9.32 0.89
N ASN A 27 4.51 -10.59 1.30
CA ASN A 27 4.20 -11.73 0.45
C ASN A 27 2.85 -12.40 0.77
N CYS A 28 2.38 -13.22 -0.16
CA CYS A 28 1.30 -14.17 0.04
C CYS A 28 1.86 -15.49 0.56
N ARG A 29 1.15 -16.15 1.49
CA ARG A 29 1.57 -17.42 2.11
C ARG A 29 0.58 -18.56 1.86
N ILE A 30 -0.35 -18.39 0.92
CA ILE A 30 -1.36 -19.40 0.61
C ILE A 30 -0.72 -20.57 -0.12
N ALA A 31 -1.06 -21.79 0.29
CA ALA A 31 -0.64 -23.01 -0.39
C ALA A 31 -1.07 -22.99 -1.87
N GLY A 32 -0.16 -23.35 -2.77
CA GLY A 32 -0.36 -23.30 -4.22
C GLY A 32 0.01 -21.97 -4.89
N VAL A 33 0.28 -20.91 -4.12
CA VAL A 33 0.91 -19.69 -4.65
C VAL A 33 2.41 -19.91 -4.81
N GLY A 34 3.05 -19.22 -5.76
CA GLY A 34 4.50 -19.28 -5.98
C GLY A 34 5.31 -19.08 -4.69
N GLY A 35 6.32 -19.92 -4.47
CA GLY A 35 7.08 -19.99 -3.21
C GLY A 35 6.37 -20.71 -2.05
N TYR A 36 5.13 -21.16 -2.25
CA TYR A 36 4.32 -21.92 -1.29
C TYR A 36 3.64 -23.12 -1.98
N GLY A 37 4.36 -23.80 -2.87
CA GLY A 37 3.89 -24.97 -3.62
C GLY A 37 3.44 -24.68 -5.05
N GLY A 38 3.30 -23.40 -5.43
CA GLY A 38 3.10 -22.98 -6.83
C GLY A 38 4.41 -22.75 -7.59
N GLU A 39 4.33 -22.70 -8.92
CA GLU A 39 5.48 -22.45 -9.79
C GLU A 39 5.99 -21.00 -9.68
N GLY A 40 7.33 -20.87 -9.55
CA GLY A 40 8.01 -19.58 -9.50
C GLY A 40 7.42 -18.63 -8.46
N LEU A 41 7.10 -17.41 -8.89
CA LEU A 41 6.49 -16.36 -8.06
C LEU A 41 5.08 -15.97 -8.55
N ASN A 42 4.36 -16.90 -9.20
CA ASN A 42 3.01 -16.64 -9.66
C ASN A 42 2.07 -16.43 -8.45
N GLY A 43 1.21 -15.41 -8.49
CA GLY A 43 0.35 -15.01 -7.38
C GLY A 43 1.06 -14.32 -6.20
N GLN A 44 2.37 -14.04 -6.30
CA GLN A 44 3.05 -13.15 -5.35
C GLN A 44 2.93 -11.69 -5.82
N PRO A 45 2.38 -10.78 -4.99
CA PRO A 45 2.29 -9.37 -5.36
C PRO A 45 3.68 -8.72 -5.36
N ARG A 46 3.87 -7.69 -6.19
CA ARG A 46 5.04 -6.82 -6.13
C ARG A 46 4.90 -5.83 -4.97
N PRO A 47 5.81 -5.82 -3.98
CA PRO A 47 5.80 -4.76 -2.98
C PRO A 47 6.09 -3.40 -3.61
N VAL A 48 5.34 -2.38 -3.23
CA VAL A 48 5.54 -0.98 -3.60
C VAL A 48 5.63 -0.18 -2.31
N VAL A 49 6.74 0.52 -2.10
CA VAL A 49 6.95 1.33 -0.90
C VAL A 49 7.09 2.79 -1.30
N ILE A 50 6.21 3.63 -0.77
CA ILE A 50 6.29 5.08 -0.96
C ILE A 50 7.25 5.66 0.07
N ASP A 51 8.43 6.08 -0.39
CA ASP A 51 9.52 6.63 0.42
C ASP A 51 10.16 7.87 -0.25
N PRO A 52 9.48 9.04 -0.21
CA PRO A 52 9.92 10.25 -0.89
C PRO A 52 11.36 10.64 -0.53
N SER A 53 11.73 10.54 0.74
CA SER A 53 13.03 10.99 1.26
C SER A 53 14.03 9.85 1.54
N LEU A 54 13.77 8.64 1.05
CA LEU A 54 14.64 7.46 1.26
C LEU A 54 14.95 7.17 2.73
N LYS A 55 13.94 7.31 3.60
CA LYS A 55 14.06 7.08 5.05
C LYS A 55 14.21 5.59 5.39
N TRP A 56 13.79 4.69 4.52
CA TRP A 56 13.86 3.26 4.80
C TRP A 56 15.31 2.77 4.74
N ASN A 57 15.85 2.37 5.89
CA ASN A 57 17.17 1.80 6.00
C ASN A 57 17.16 0.26 6.02
N PHE A 58 16.67 -0.34 4.93
CA PHE A 58 16.69 -1.78 4.76
C PHE A 58 18.10 -2.31 4.44
N SER A 59 18.30 -3.60 4.71
CA SER A 59 19.49 -4.35 4.34
C SER A 59 19.09 -5.70 3.74
N ALA A 60 20.08 -6.51 3.36
CA ALA A 60 19.82 -7.88 2.94
C ALA A 60 19.10 -8.71 4.03
N ASP A 61 19.20 -8.34 5.31
CA ASP A 61 18.58 -9.08 6.41
C ASP A 61 17.14 -8.66 6.69
N SER A 62 16.64 -7.59 6.08
CA SER A 62 15.23 -7.21 6.21
C SER A 62 14.31 -8.32 5.69
N LYS A 63 13.18 -8.57 6.36
CA LYS A 63 12.30 -9.72 6.07
C LYS A 63 11.89 -9.81 4.60
N LEU A 64 11.69 -8.67 3.93
CA LEU A 64 11.36 -8.64 2.51
C LEU A 64 12.44 -9.32 1.65
N PHE A 65 13.73 -9.03 1.90
CA PHE A 65 14.84 -9.63 1.15
C PHE A 65 15.11 -11.08 1.56
N GLN A 66 14.82 -11.47 2.81
CA GLN A 66 14.78 -12.89 3.18
C GLN A 66 13.75 -13.65 2.32
N MET A 67 12.54 -13.10 2.16
CA MET A 67 11.52 -13.73 1.30
C MET A 67 11.97 -13.81 -0.16
N CYS A 68 12.72 -12.82 -0.65
CA CYS A 68 13.28 -12.88 -2.01
C CYS A 68 14.30 -14.01 -2.16
N ARG A 69 15.23 -14.16 -1.21
CA ARG A 69 16.24 -15.24 -1.21
C ARG A 69 15.62 -16.63 -1.15
N GLU A 70 14.56 -16.79 -0.38
CA GLU A 70 13.83 -18.04 -0.25
C GLU A 70 12.95 -18.35 -1.47
N GLY A 71 12.86 -17.45 -2.46
CA GLY A 71 11.94 -17.61 -3.60
C GLY A 71 10.46 -17.50 -3.20
N ARG A 72 10.16 -16.78 -2.11
CA ARG A 72 8.84 -16.66 -1.48
C ARG A 72 8.25 -15.26 -1.56
N GLY A 73 8.88 -14.36 -2.31
CA GLY A 73 8.46 -12.98 -2.44
C GLY A 73 9.19 -12.27 -3.58
N ARG A 74 8.67 -11.10 -3.96
CA ARG A 74 9.26 -10.21 -4.95
C ARG A 74 9.97 -9.05 -4.25
N ALA A 75 11.06 -8.57 -4.83
CA ALA A 75 11.74 -7.37 -4.36
C ALA A 75 10.85 -6.13 -4.53
N PRO A 76 11.06 -5.06 -3.75
CA PRO A 76 10.18 -3.91 -3.75
C PRO A 76 10.44 -3.00 -4.95
N TRP A 77 9.42 -2.24 -5.34
CA TRP A 77 9.60 -0.99 -6.05
C TRP A 77 9.50 0.15 -5.06
N ILE A 78 10.54 0.98 -4.97
CA ILE A 78 10.56 2.12 -4.04
C ILE A 78 10.29 3.40 -4.82
N VAL A 79 9.16 4.05 -4.52
CA VAL A 79 8.79 5.33 -5.11
C VAL A 79 9.41 6.45 -4.28
N THR A 80 10.18 7.32 -4.92
CA THR A 80 10.97 8.36 -4.25
C THR A 80 10.98 9.67 -5.03
N THR A 81 11.25 10.78 -4.36
CA THR A 81 11.55 12.09 -5.02
C THR A 81 13.05 12.31 -5.20
N ALA A 82 13.89 11.43 -4.64
CA ALA A 82 15.31 11.52 -4.82
C ALA A 82 15.68 11.24 -6.28
N LYS A 83 16.52 12.11 -6.85
CA LYS A 83 17.05 11.92 -8.21
C LYS A 83 17.98 10.71 -8.30
N GLU A 84 18.65 10.40 -7.20
CA GLU A 84 19.61 9.31 -7.11
C GLU A 84 19.35 8.47 -5.86
N ALA A 85 19.25 7.16 -6.05
CA ALA A 85 19.20 6.21 -4.95
C ALA A 85 20.63 5.84 -4.49
N PRO A 86 20.84 5.54 -3.19
CA PRO A 86 22.11 5.05 -2.71
C PRO A 86 22.54 3.80 -3.48
N ALA A 87 23.75 3.82 -4.05
CA ALA A 87 24.23 2.79 -4.99
C ALA A 87 24.15 1.38 -4.42
N GLU A 88 24.48 1.19 -3.14
CA GLU A 88 24.38 -0.10 -2.45
C GLU A 88 22.93 -0.62 -2.39
N LYS A 89 21.98 0.27 -2.05
CA LYS A 89 20.55 -0.07 -1.96
C LYS A 89 19.96 -0.37 -3.33
N ASP A 90 20.34 0.40 -4.35
CA ASP A 90 19.94 0.17 -5.74
C ASP A 90 20.46 -1.17 -6.27
N ALA A 91 21.73 -1.49 -6.02
CA ALA A 91 22.31 -2.78 -6.36
C ALA A 91 21.58 -3.95 -5.67
N LEU A 92 21.31 -3.82 -4.37
CA LEU A 92 20.59 -4.84 -3.60
C LEU A 92 19.19 -5.10 -4.16
N ILE A 93 18.41 -4.05 -4.43
CA ILE A 93 17.05 -4.18 -4.96
C ILE A 93 17.06 -4.77 -6.37
N LYS A 94 17.96 -4.31 -7.25
CA LYS A 94 18.08 -4.80 -8.63
C LYS A 94 18.51 -6.26 -8.69
N ALA A 95 19.35 -6.73 -7.77
CA ALA A 95 19.75 -8.13 -7.69
C ALA A 95 18.57 -9.10 -7.54
N TYR A 96 17.45 -8.65 -6.96
CA TYR A 96 16.22 -9.43 -6.82
C TYR A 96 15.08 -8.94 -7.73
N GLY A 97 15.39 -8.14 -8.76
CA GLY A 97 14.44 -7.67 -9.77
C GLY A 97 13.43 -6.65 -9.26
N GLY A 98 13.81 -5.85 -8.26
CA GLY A 98 13.11 -4.62 -7.88
C GLY A 98 13.74 -3.39 -8.53
N GLN A 99 13.27 -2.19 -8.18
CA GLN A 99 13.83 -0.93 -8.69
C GLN A 99 13.44 0.28 -7.83
N PHE A 100 14.17 1.38 -7.97
CA PHE A 100 13.69 2.71 -7.57
C PHE A 100 12.88 3.34 -8.71
N ILE A 101 11.78 3.99 -8.36
CA ILE A 101 10.91 4.73 -9.27
C ILE A 101 10.94 6.19 -8.80
N THR A 102 11.61 7.04 -9.55
CA THR A 102 11.63 8.48 -9.27
C THR A 102 10.34 9.13 -9.76
N MET A 103 9.70 9.90 -8.90
CA MET A 103 8.54 10.72 -9.21
C MET A 103 8.74 12.13 -8.67
N ASP A 104 8.35 13.12 -9.46
CA ASP A 104 8.22 14.50 -8.97
C ASP A 104 7.00 14.55 -8.06
N ILE A 105 7.21 14.63 -6.75
CA ILE A 105 6.13 14.88 -5.78
C ILE A 105 6.24 16.35 -5.38
N PRO A 106 5.30 17.22 -5.79
CA PRO A 106 5.31 18.61 -5.38
C PRO A 106 5.32 18.69 -3.86
N SER A 107 6.33 19.35 -3.30
CA SER A 107 6.27 19.81 -1.92
C SER A 107 5.22 20.91 -1.86
N SER A 108 4.14 20.69 -1.12
CA SER A 108 3.27 21.82 -0.77
C SER A 108 4.00 22.74 0.22
N ASP A 109 3.66 24.03 0.23
CA ASP A 109 4.22 25.02 1.16
C ASP A 109 4.03 24.64 2.65
N SER A 110 3.13 23.69 2.94
CA SER A 110 2.89 23.14 4.28
C SER A 110 3.88 22.03 4.70
N GLY A 111 4.86 21.68 3.86
CA GLY A 111 5.77 20.54 4.09
C GLY A 111 5.09 19.17 3.93
N SER A 112 3.81 19.14 3.55
CA SER A 112 3.09 17.93 3.20
C SER A 112 3.42 17.55 1.75
N HIS A 113 4.01 16.36 1.56
CA HIS A 113 4.15 15.77 0.24
C HIS A 113 2.77 15.31 -0.25
N CYS A 114 2.18 16.06 -1.17
CA CYS A 114 0.94 15.64 -1.82
C CYS A 114 1.30 14.76 -3.00
N MET A 115 1.20 13.45 -2.80
CA MET A 115 1.46 12.48 -3.87
C MET A 115 0.33 12.54 -4.90
N ASP A 116 0.69 12.75 -6.17
CA ASP A 116 -0.26 12.60 -7.27
C ASP A 116 -0.53 11.12 -7.50
N TRP A 117 -1.66 10.65 -6.98
CA TRP A 117 -2.12 9.27 -7.14
C TRP A 117 -2.39 8.89 -8.60
N CYS A 118 -2.84 9.82 -9.44
CA CYS A 118 -3.06 9.57 -10.86
C CYS A 118 -1.73 9.25 -11.55
N GLN A 119 -0.70 10.06 -11.28
CA GLN A 119 0.64 9.84 -11.80
C GLN A 119 1.25 8.53 -11.29
N LEU A 120 1.14 8.27 -9.99
CA LEU A 120 1.65 7.04 -9.37
C LEU A 120 1.03 5.80 -10.01
N LEU A 121 -0.31 5.71 -10.03
CA LEU A 121 -1.00 4.55 -10.58
C LEU A 121 -0.72 4.37 -12.07
N ARG A 122 -0.55 5.47 -12.83
CA ARG A 122 -0.14 5.42 -14.23
C ARG A 122 1.25 4.81 -14.40
N ILE A 123 2.22 5.22 -13.57
CA ILE A 123 3.59 4.68 -13.61
C ILE A 123 3.58 3.19 -13.24
N LEU A 124 2.85 2.80 -12.19
CA LEU A 124 2.72 1.40 -11.80
C LEU A 124 2.11 0.57 -12.93
N ARG A 125 1.09 1.09 -13.61
CA ARG A 125 0.48 0.45 -14.79
C ARG A 125 1.44 0.31 -15.96
N MET A 126 2.23 1.34 -16.26
CA MET A 126 3.25 1.30 -17.32
C MET A 126 4.34 0.26 -17.03
N ASN A 127 4.63 0.01 -15.75
CA ASN A 127 5.55 -1.05 -15.33
C ASN A 127 4.88 -2.43 -15.23
N GLY A 128 3.59 -2.55 -15.56
CA GLY A 128 2.88 -3.82 -15.68
C GLY A 128 1.96 -4.20 -14.52
N LEU A 129 1.79 -3.36 -13.49
CA LEU A 129 0.83 -3.63 -12.41
C LEU A 129 -0.57 -3.16 -12.82
N ARG A 130 -1.53 -4.08 -12.96
CA ARG A 130 -2.91 -3.76 -13.33
C ARG A 130 -3.82 -3.59 -12.12
N SER A 131 -3.40 -4.08 -10.96
CA SER A 131 -4.12 -4.01 -9.70
C SER A 131 -3.14 -3.83 -8.54
N VAL A 132 -3.52 -2.99 -7.57
CA VAL A 132 -2.69 -2.71 -6.39
C VAL A 132 -3.58 -2.77 -5.16
N MET A 133 -3.19 -3.60 -4.19
CA MET A 133 -3.77 -3.61 -2.86
C MET A 133 -3.01 -2.61 -1.97
N ILE A 134 -3.71 -1.66 -1.36
CA ILE A 134 -3.10 -0.70 -0.43
C ILE A 134 -3.41 -1.17 0.99
N GLU A 135 -2.40 -1.63 1.71
CA GLU A 135 -2.58 -2.26 3.04
C GLU A 135 -2.17 -1.32 4.19
N GLY A 136 -1.17 -0.46 3.96
CA GLY A 136 -0.41 0.12 5.08
C GLY A 136 -0.06 1.59 4.95
N GLY A 137 -0.16 2.28 6.09
CA GLY A 137 0.23 3.68 6.30
C GLY A 137 -0.98 4.59 6.35
N ALA A 138 -1.32 5.09 7.55
CA ALA A 138 -2.41 6.05 7.71
C ALA A 138 -2.27 7.24 6.76
N GLN A 139 -1.06 7.76 6.58
CA GLN A 139 -0.80 8.85 5.64
C GLN A 139 -1.13 8.49 4.19
N ILE A 140 -0.81 7.26 3.77
CA ILE A 140 -1.14 6.75 2.42
C ILE A 140 -2.65 6.59 2.25
N ILE A 141 -3.31 5.93 3.21
CA ILE A 141 -4.74 5.68 3.12
C ILE A 141 -5.52 7.01 3.18
N ASN A 142 -5.16 7.92 4.09
CA ASN A 142 -5.80 9.23 4.21
C ASN A 142 -5.58 10.12 2.99
N SER A 143 -4.42 10.04 2.31
CA SER A 143 -4.19 10.83 1.10
C SER A 143 -5.03 10.32 -0.08
N LEU A 144 -5.19 9.00 -0.22
CA LEU A 144 -6.05 8.42 -1.27
C LEU A 144 -7.54 8.69 -1.02
N LEU A 145 -7.95 8.77 0.25
CA LEU A 145 -9.32 9.12 0.64
C LEU A 145 -9.62 10.62 0.54
N GLN A 146 -8.80 11.42 -0.16
CA GLN A 146 -9.15 12.80 -0.48
C GLN A 146 -10.08 12.87 -1.71
N PRO A 147 -11.01 13.84 -1.77
CA PRO A 147 -12.01 13.92 -2.85
C PRO A 147 -11.45 13.79 -4.29
N PRO A 148 -10.30 14.40 -4.66
CA PRO A 148 -9.75 14.26 -6.01
C PRO A 148 -9.37 12.82 -6.40
N TYR A 149 -9.11 11.96 -5.42
CA TYR A 149 -8.58 10.61 -5.63
C TYR A 149 -9.58 9.50 -5.31
N MET A 150 -10.74 9.82 -4.73
CA MET A 150 -11.77 8.83 -4.40
C MET A 150 -12.24 8.01 -5.62
N ALA A 151 -12.25 8.63 -6.80
CA ALA A 151 -12.60 7.97 -8.05
C ALA A 151 -11.61 6.88 -8.49
N LEU A 152 -10.40 6.86 -7.90
CA LEU A 152 -9.36 5.88 -8.18
C LEU A 152 -9.52 4.60 -7.33
N ILE A 153 -10.46 4.59 -6.37
CA ILE A 153 -10.65 3.49 -5.42
C ILE A 153 -11.80 2.59 -5.87
N ASP A 154 -11.47 1.41 -6.37
CA ASP A 154 -12.48 0.42 -6.80
C ASP A 154 -13.23 -0.21 -5.63
N ARG A 155 -12.51 -0.51 -4.54
CA ARG A 155 -13.01 -1.25 -3.38
C ARG A 155 -12.31 -0.81 -2.10
N VAL A 156 -13.09 -0.76 -1.02
CA VAL A 156 -12.59 -0.61 0.35
C VAL A 156 -12.96 -1.86 1.13
N ILE A 157 -11.98 -2.44 1.81
CA ILE A 157 -12.14 -3.62 2.67
C ILE A 157 -11.72 -3.22 4.09
N LEU A 158 -12.67 -3.23 5.03
CA LEU A 158 -12.43 -2.88 6.43
C LEU A 158 -12.58 -4.14 7.28
N THR A 159 -11.59 -4.45 8.10
CA THR A 159 -11.70 -5.50 9.11
C THR A 159 -11.98 -4.86 10.47
N ILE A 160 -13.04 -5.30 11.13
CA ILE A 160 -13.46 -4.83 12.44
C ILE A 160 -13.27 -5.98 13.42
N ALA A 161 -12.37 -5.81 14.37
CA ALA A 161 -12.14 -6.76 15.45
C ALA A 161 -12.82 -6.28 16.73
N PRO A 162 -13.29 -7.19 17.61
CA PRO A 162 -13.92 -6.84 18.89
C PRO A 162 -12.87 -6.45 19.96
N THR A 163 -11.93 -5.57 19.59
CA THR A 163 -10.77 -5.21 20.43
C THR A 163 -10.56 -3.69 20.46
N TRP A 164 -10.30 -3.14 21.65
CA TRP A 164 -9.92 -1.75 21.85
C TRP A 164 -8.40 -1.61 21.90
N LEU A 165 -7.83 -0.77 21.04
CA LEU A 165 -6.37 -0.59 20.96
C LEU A 165 -5.81 0.42 21.97
N GLY A 166 -6.66 1.31 22.52
CA GLY A 166 -6.21 2.40 23.40
C GLY A 166 -5.64 3.61 22.64
N GLN A 167 -5.01 4.52 23.38
CA GLN A 167 -4.43 5.76 22.83
C GLN A 167 -3.16 5.47 22.04
N GLY A 168 -2.86 6.32 21.05
CA GLY A 168 -1.65 6.17 20.20
C GLY A 168 -1.81 5.21 19.02
N GLY A 169 -3.02 4.71 18.78
CA GLY A 169 -3.33 3.93 17.58
C GLY A 169 -3.15 4.74 16.28
N VAL A 170 -2.91 4.01 15.19
CA VAL A 170 -2.79 4.59 13.85
C VAL A 170 -4.17 5.05 13.36
N VAL A 171 -4.31 6.35 13.07
CA VAL A 171 -5.61 6.95 12.73
C VAL A 171 -5.81 7.06 11.21
N VAL A 172 -6.81 6.36 10.69
CA VAL A 172 -7.36 6.59 9.35
C VAL A 172 -8.62 7.45 9.50
N SER A 173 -8.46 8.75 9.25
CA SER A 173 -9.51 9.76 9.35
C SER A 173 -9.24 10.84 8.29
N PRO A 174 -9.82 10.73 7.08
CA PRO A 174 -9.67 11.76 6.06
C PRO A 174 -10.21 13.12 6.54
N ALA A 175 -9.78 14.19 5.89
CA ALA A 175 -10.17 15.55 6.23
C ALA A 175 -11.70 15.73 6.20
N ARG A 176 -12.22 16.58 7.10
CA ARG A 176 -13.64 16.93 7.14
C ARG A 176 -14.03 17.62 5.83
N ARG A 177 -15.21 17.26 5.32
CA ARG A 177 -15.81 17.92 4.15
C ARG A 177 -16.97 18.82 4.59
N LEU A 178 -17.13 19.90 3.85
CA LEU A 178 -18.26 20.81 3.94
C LEU A 178 -18.99 20.80 2.59
N ASP A 179 -20.30 20.96 2.61
CA ASP A 179 -21.08 21.25 1.41
C ASP A 179 -20.96 22.75 1.01
N ASP A 180 -21.64 23.14 -0.06
CA ASP A 180 -21.61 24.51 -0.60
C ASP A 180 -22.17 25.54 0.40
N ASP A 181 -23.02 25.11 1.34
CA ASP A 181 -23.56 25.94 2.42
C ASP A 181 -22.66 25.96 3.67
N GLY A 182 -21.49 25.31 3.62
CA GLY A 182 -20.55 25.22 4.74
C GLY A 182 -20.99 24.23 5.84
N LYS A 183 -22.00 23.38 5.59
CA LYS A 183 -22.45 22.38 6.55
C LYS A 183 -21.60 21.11 6.46
N PRO A 184 -21.38 20.42 7.59
CA PRO A 184 -20.62 19.17 7.60
C PRO A 184 -21.27 18.08 6.75
N MET A 185 -20.47 17.45 5.88
CA MET A 185 -20.88 16.25 5.15
C MET A 185 -19.91 15.10 5.42
N SER A 186 -20.34 13.86 5.13
CA SER A 186 -19.48 12.68 5.26
C SER A 186 -18.23 12.83 4.40
N ALA A 187 -17.04 12.56 4.97
CA ALA A 187 -15.80 12.60 4.22
C ALA A 187 -15.85 11.64 3.02
N ALA A 188 -16.20 10.37 3.27
CA ALA A 188 -16.46 9.33 2.28
C ALA A 188 -17.65 8.47 2.70
N ARG A 189 -18.41 7.93 1.74
CA ARG A 189 -19.46 6.94 2.00
C ARG A 189 -19.29 5.75 1.05
N LEU A 190 -19.46 4.54 1.58
CA LEU A 190 -19.43 3.33 0.77
C LEU A 190 -20.83 2.94 0.30
N LYS A 191 -20.93 2.46 -0.95
CA LYS A 191 -22.12 1.85 -1.55
C LYS A 191 -21.88 0.37 -1.82
N ASN A 192 -22.95 -0.37 -2.13
CA ASN A 192 -22.88 -1.81 -2.42
C ASN A 192 -22.16 -2.59 -1.31
N VAL A 193 -22.42 -2.19 -0.06
CA VAL A 193 -21.72 -2.70 1.11
C VAL A 193 -22.16 -4.12 1.43
N GLN A 194 -21.19 -4.99 1.67
CA GLN A 194 -21.39 -6.35 2.16
C GLN A 194 -20.63 -6.56 3.46
N TRP A 195 -21.22 -7.34 4.36
CA TRP A 195 -20.64 -7.70 5.66
C TRP A 195 -20.44 -9.20 5.73
N HIS A 196 -19.24 -9.63 6.07
CA HIS A 196 -18.82 -11.02 6.11
C HIS A 196 -18.20 -11.34 7.47
N PRO A 197 -18.83 -12.17 8.30
CA PRO A 197 -18.23 -12.66 9.54
C PRO A 197 -17.03 -13.56 9.25
N PHE A 198 -15.92 -13.35 9.96
CA PHE A 198 -14.72 -14.17 9.90
C PHE A 198 -14.26 -14.52 11.33
N GLY A 199 -14.92 -15.52 11.93
CA GLY A 199 -14.73 -15.83 13.35
C GLY A 199 -15.33 -14.73 14.22
N GLU A 200 -14.51 -14.12 15.08
CA GLU A 200 -14.92 -13.02 15.96
C GLU A 200 -14.84 -11.64 15.27
N ASP A 201 -14.12 -11.56 14.15
CA ASP A 201 -13.99 -10.35 13.34
C ASP A 201 -15.13 -10.25 12.32
N VAL A 202 -15.42 -9.03 11.87
CA VAL A 202 -16.32 -8.77 10.75
C VAL A 202 -15.59 -7.99 9.68
N VAL A 203 -15.73 -8.42 8.43
CA VAL A 203 -15.18 -7.72 7.27
C VAL A 203 -16.29 -7.01 6.51
N LEU A 204 -16.14 -5.70 6.34
CA LEU A 204 -16.91 -4.89 5.42
C LEU A 204 -16.18 -4.82 4.08
N CYS A 205 -16.91 -4.99 2.98
CA CYS A 205 -16.43 -4.66 1.63
C CYS A 205 -17.42 -3.71 0.96
N GLY A 206 -16.95 -2.67 0.28
CA GLY A 206 -17.82 -1.73 -0.44
C GLY A 206 -17.09 -0.89 -1.49
N GLU A 207 -17.87 -0.14 -2.27
CA GLU A 207 -17.40 0.78 -3.30
C GLU A 207 -17.42 2.22 -2.77
N VAL A 208 -16.41 3.03 -3.09
CA VAL A 208 -16.43 4.45 -2.73
C VAL A 208 -17.47 5.19 -3.57
N THR A 209 -18.29 6.00 -2.91
CA THR A 209 -19.23 6.93 -3.56
C THR A 209 -18.58 8.30 -3.61
N ILE A 210 -18.56 8.90 -4.81
CA ILE A 210 -18.05 10.26 -5.07
C ILE A 210 -19.17 11.26 -4.78
#